data_AF-A0A820SYA0-F1
#
_entry.id   AF-A0A820SYA0-F1
#
_cell.length_a   1.000
_cell.length_b   1.000
_cell.length_c   1.000
_cell.angle_alpha   90.00
_cell.angle_beta   90.00
_cell.angle_gamma   90.00
#
_symmetry.space_group_name_H-M   'P 1'
#
loop_
_entity.id
_entity.type
_entity.pdbx_description
1 polymer ?
#
loop_
_entity_poly.entity_id
_entity_poly.type
_entity_poly.pdbx_seq_one_letter_code
_entity_poly.pdbx_strand_id
1 'polypeptide(L)'
;DLRTVTFDVPPQEILTRDSVTVSVDAVVYFRIFNPIISVTNVANPRVSTQLLAATTLRNILGTKTLQEILTDRENISHLMQTHLDEGTEPWGVKVERVEMKDVRLPANMQRSMAAEAEGQNLFYFFVFLLNNEILFIVVATREAHAKVISAEGEKKSNQQME
;
A
#
# COMPACT_ATOMS: atom_id res chain seq x y z
N ASP A 1 -4.51 11.63 -27.28
CA ASP A 1 -5.82 11.42 -26.63
C ASP A 1 -5.92 12.40 -25.47
N LEU A 2 -7.03 13.12 -25.34
CA LEU A 2 -7.25 14.14 -24.30
C LEU A 2 -8.07 13.61 -23.11
N ARG A 3 -8.60 12.39 -23.23
CA ARG A 3 -9.36 11.73 -22.17
C ARG A 3 -8.42 11.32 -21.03
N THR A 4 -8.99 11.14 -19.84
CA THR A 4 -8.29 10.53 -18.72
C THR A 4 -7.83 9.13 -19.11
N VAL A 5 -6.54 8.91 -18.97
CA VAL A 5 -5.88 7.63 -19.17
C VAL A 5 -5.20 7.22 -17.88
N THR A 6 -5.04 5.92 -17.72
CA THR A 6 -4.41 5.35 -16.53
C THR A 6 -3.17 4.55 -16.92
N PHE A 7 -2.24 4.45 -15.98
CA PHE A 7 -1.15 3.50 -16.05
C PHE A 7 -0.76 3.04 -14.65
N ASP A 8 -0.26 1.81 -14.58
CA ASP A 8 0.32 1.26 -13.37
C ASP A 8 1.77 1.74 -13.23
N VAL A 9 2.10 2.21 -12.02
CA VAL A 9 3.48 2.41 -11.58
C VAL A 9 3.99 1.04 -11.14
N PRO A 10 5.07 0.52 -11.76
CA PRO A 10 5.59 -0.79 -11.43
C PRO A 10 6.03 -0.82 -9.95
N PRO A 11 6.01 -1.99 -9.30
CA PRO A 11 6.41 -2.11 -7.90
C PRO A 11 7.80 -1.57 -7.64
N GLN A 12 7.93 -0.77 -6.58
CA GLN A 12 9.18 -0.19 -6.11
C GLN A 12 9.60 -0.88 -4.81
N GLU A 13 10.74 -1.56 -4.82
CA GLU A 13 11.38 -2.05 -3.59
C GLU A 13 12.15 -0.92 -2.93
N ILE A 14 11.78 -0.60 -1.70
CA ILE A 14 12.33 0.53 -0.94
C ILE A 14 12.62 0.12 0.50
N LEU A 15 13.62 0.78 1.09
CA LEU A 15 13.88 0.73 2.52
C LEU A 15 13.18 1.92 3.17
N THR A 16 12.27 1.67 4.11
CA THR A 16 11.57 2.70 4.87
C THR A 16 12.50 3.37 5.88
N ARG A 17 12.05 4.45 6.51
CA ARG A 17 12.82 5.20 7.53
C ARG A 17 13.22 4.33 8.73
N ASP A 18 12.39 3.35 9.06
CA ASP A 18 12.58 2.37 10.15
C ASP A 18 13.27 1.07 9.67
N SER A 19 13.96 1.12 8.52
CA SER A 19 14.77 0.01 7.99
C SER A 19 13.97 -1.25 7.64
N VAL A 20 12.70 -1.09 7.26
CA VAL A 20 11.88 -2.19 6.74
C VAL A 20 11.92 -2.17 5.21
N THR A 21 12.19 -3.33 4.62
CA THR A 21 12.06 -3.50 3.17
C THR A 21 10.59 -3.69 2.81
N VAL A 22 10.06 -2.85 1.93
CA VAL A 22 8.69 -2.97 1.41
C VAL A 22 8.69 -2.84 -0.11
N SER A 23 7.72 -3.49 -0.76
CA SER A 23 7.44 -3.34 -2.18
C SER A 23 6.07 -2.71 -2.36
N VAL A 24 6.03 -1.54 -3.01
CA VAL A 24 4.79 -0.77 -3.19
C VAL A 24 4.55 -0.48 -4.67
N ASP A 25 3.32 -0.66 -5.12
CA ASP A 25 2.85 -0.20 -6.43
C ASP A 25 1.69 0.80 -6.31
N ALA A 26 1.39 1.48 -7.42
CA ALA A 26 0.38 2.54 -7.49
C ALA A 26 -0.22 2.66 -8.90
N VAL A 27 -1.34 3.35 -9.01
CA VAL A 27 -1.99 3.73 -10.27
C VAL A 27 -2.05 5.24 -10.35
N VAL A 28 -1.77 5.78 -11.53
CA VAL A 28 -1.88 7.21 -11.82
C VAL A 28 -2.96 7.43 -12.87
N TYR A 29 -3.86 8.37 -12.58
CA TYR A 29 -4.89 8.87 -13.49
C TYR A 29 -4.45 10.25 -13.98
N PHE A 30 -4.25 10.39 -15.28
CA PHE A 30 -3.78 11.63 -15.87
C PHE A 30 -4.47 11.91 -17.20
N ARG A 31 -4.41 13.16 -17.64
CA ARG A 31 -4.81 13.55 -19.00
C ARG A 31 -3.86 14.58 -19.57
N ILE A 32 -3.80 14.67 -20.89
CA ILE A 32 -3.12 15.76 -21.57
C ILE A 32 -4.05 16.98 -21.52
N PHE A 33 -3.64 18.05 -20.83
CA PHE A 33 -4.40 19.30 -20.81
C PHE A 33 -3.95 20.27 -21.91
N ASN A 34 -2.66 20.23 -22.30
CA ASN A 34 -2.12 21.02 -23.38
C ASN A 34 -1.40 20.13 -24.41
N PRO A 35 -2.09 19.71 -25.50
CA PRO A 35 -1.50 18.85 -26.50
C PRO A 35 -0.35 19.49 -27.28
N ILE A 36 -0.27 20.83 -27.37
CA ILE A 36 0.84 21.52 -28.05
C ILE A 36 2.12 21.34 -27.23
N ILE A 37 2.08 21.67 -25.94
CA ILE A 37 3.20 21.51 -25.00
C ILE A 37 3.61 20.03 -24.92
N SER A 38 2.63 19.13 -24.89
CA SER A 38 2.87 17.69 -24.77
C SER A 38 3.64 17.08 -25.93
N VAL A 39 3.56 17.63 -27.14
CA VAL A 39 4.33 17.13 -28.29
C VAL A 39 5.67 17.84 -28.48
N THR A 40 5.83 19.05 -27.93
CA THR A 40 7.06 19.84 -28.10
C THR A 40 8.07 19.62 -26.98
N ASN A 41 7.61 19.45 -25.74
CA ASN A 41 8.48 19.54 -24.56
C ASN A 41 8.99 18.19 -24.06
N VAL A 42 8.42 17.08 -24.52
CA VAL A 42 8.83 15.74 -24.11
C VAL A 42 8.61 14.73 -25.23
N ALA A 43 9.58 13.82 -25.43
CA ALA A 43 9.51 12.84 -26.51
C ALA A 43 8.33 11.85 -26.32
N ASN A 44 8.06 11.45 -25.08
CA ASN A 44 6.91 10.60 -24.75
C ASN A 44 6.36 10.97 -23.36
N PRO A 45 5.28 11.76 -23.28
CA PRO A 45 4.70 12.21 -22.02
C PRO A 45 4.31 11.06 -21.09
N ARG A 46 3.77 9.98 -21.65
CA ARG A 46 3.31 8.81 -20.87
C ARG A 46 4.49 8.14 -20.18
N VAL A 47 5.54 7.83 -20.94
CA VAL A 47 6.73 7.15 -20.40
C VAL A 47 7.48 8.04 -19.41
N SER A 48 7.65 9.32 -19.72
CA SER A 48 8.29 10.29 -18.81
C SER A 48 7.52 10.46 -17.51
N THR A 49 6.17 10.54 -17.58
CA THR A 49 5.30 10.60 -16.39
C THR A 49 5.40 9.31 -15.57
N GLN A 50 5.48 8.14 -16.22
CA GLN A 50 5.64 6.86 -15.51
C GLN A 50 6.98 6.76 -14.76
N LEU A 51 8.07 7.23 -15.37
CA LEU A 51 9.40 7.27 -14.73
C LEU A 51 9.45 8.25 -13.56
N LEU A 52 8.82 9.43 -13.72
CA LEU A 52 8.69 10.41 -12.65
C LEU A 52 7.86 9.82 -11.51
N ALA A 53 6.73 9.17 -11.80
CA ALA A 53 5.88 8.52 -10.80
C ALA A 53 6.64 7.46 -9.98
N ALA A 54 7.43 6.60 -10.62
CA ALA A 54 8.25 5.62 -9.93
C ALA A 54 9.28 6.29 -8.99
N THR A 55 9.90 7.38 -9.44
CA THR A 55 10.89 8.12 -8.65
C THR A 55 10.26 8.87 -7.47
N THR A 56 9.13 9.54 -7.70
CA THR A 56 8.36 10.24 -6.66
C THR A 56 7.85 9.26 -5.60
N LEU A 57 7.30 8.11 -6.01
CA LEU A 57 6.86 7.07 -5.10
C LEU A 57 8.01 6.59 -4.20
N ARG A 58 9.18 6.29 -4.79
CA ARG A 58 10.37 5.89 -4.04
C ARG A 58 10.81 6.96 -3.03
N ASN A 59 10.87 8.22 -3.45
CA ASN A 59 11.32 9.32 -2.60
C ASN A 59 10.38 9.55 -1.41
N ILE A 60 9.08 9.58 -1.64
CA ILE A 60 8.09 9.77 -0.58
C ILE A 60 8.16 8.60 0.42
N LEU A 61 8.10 7.36 -0.06
CA LEU A 61 8.09 6.18 0.81
C LEU A 61 9.39 6.03 1.62
N GLY A 62 10.54 6.42 1.07
CA GLY A 62 11.82 6.39 1.80
C GLY A 62 11.86 7.32 3.02
N THR A 63 11.00 8.34 3.08
CA THR A 63 10.89 9.26 4.23
C THR A 63 9.89 8.80 5.30
N LYS A 64 9.09 7.78 4.99
CA LYS A 64 7.99 7.29 5.84
C LYS A 64 8.38 6.03 6.59
N THR A 65 7.77 5.82 7.75
CA THR A 65 7.86 4.53 8.47
C THR A 65 6.89 3.51 7.88
N LEU A 66 7.09 2.22 8.18
CA LEU A 66 6.13 1.18 7.77
C LEU A 66 4.71 1.49 8.26
N GLN A 67 4.58 1.97 9.50
CA GLN A 67 3.29 2.31 10.08
C GLN A 67 2.57 3.40 9.29
N GLU A 68 3.27 4.49 8.98
CA GLU A 68 2.72 5.59 8.18
C GLU A 68 2.29 5.11 6.78
N ILE A 69 3.08 4.24 6.16
CA ILE A 69 2.77 3.67 4.84
C ILE A 69 1.49 2.83 4.86
N LEU A 70 1.19 2.15 5.96
CA LEU A 70 0.01 1.32 6.09
C LEU A 70 -1.23 2.09 6.55
N THR A 71 -1.08 3.10 7.41
CA THR A 71 -2.23 3.85 7.95
C THR A 71 -2.58 5.11 7.17
N ASP A 72 -1.60 5.78 6.56
CA ASP A 72 -1.75 7.13 5.99
C ASP A 72 -1.70 7.13 4.44
N ARG A 73 -2.31 6.11 3.83
CA ARG A 73 -2.26 5.88 2.37
C ARG A 73 -2.90 7.00 1.55
N GLU A 74 -3.94 7.63 2.08
CA GLU A 74 -4.61 8.76 1.42
C GLU A 74 -3.70 9.98 1.33
N ASN A 75 -3.03 10.33 2.42
CA ASN A 75 -2.09 11.45 2.45
C ASN A 75 -0.89 11.20 1.55
N ILE A 76 -0.32 9.99 1.56
CA ILE A 76 0.77 9.61 0.64
C ILE A 76 0.33 9.75 -0.82
N SER A 77 -0.88 9.29 -1.14
CA SER A 77 -1.45 9.39 -2.49
C SER A 77 -1.66 10.85 -2.92
N HIS A 78 -2.18 11.69 -2.02
CA HIS A 78 -2.35 13.12 -2.27
C HIS A 78 -1.01 13.84 -2.45
N LEU A 79 -0.03 13.55 -1.59
CA LEU A 79 1.31 14.11 -1.69
C LEU A 79 1.96 13.74 -3.03
N MET A 80 1.84 12.48 -3.44
CA MET A 80 2.34 11.99 -4.73
C MET A 80 1.62 12.68 -5.90
N GLN A 81 0.30 12.88 -5.79
CA GLN A 81 -0.47 13.64 -6.79
C GLN A 81 0.09 15.06 -6.95
N THR A 82 0.27 15.82 -5.87
CA THR A 82 0.80 17.19 -5.93
C THR A 82 2.16 17.24 -6.62
N HIS A 83 3.10 16.38 -6.20
CA HIS A 83 4.45 16.37 -6.75
C HIS A 83 4.47 15.97 -8.23
N LEU A 84 3.61 15.02 -8.63
CA LEU A 84 3.54 14.61 -10.03
C LEU A 84 2.86 15.67 -10.89
N ASP A 85 1.80 16.32 -10.40
CA ASP A 85 1.11 17.36 -11.13
C ASP A 85 2.06 18.54 -11.42
N GLU A 86 2.78 19.02 -10.40
CA GLU A 86 3.78 20.08 -10.54
C GLU A 86 4.93 19.68 -11.49
N GLY A 87 5.42 18.45 -11.38
CA GLY A 87 6.51 17.96 -12.23
C GLY A 87 6.10 17.69 -13.68
N THR A 88 4.81 17.47 -13.95
CA THR A 88 4.30 17.12 -15.30
C THR A 88 3.60 18.28 -16.01
N GLU A 89 3.33 19.38 -15.32
CA GLU A 89 2.80 20.62 -15.91
C GLU A 89 3.63 21.12 -17.12
N PRO A 90 4.99 21.13 -17.08
CA PRO A 90 5.81 21.53 -18.23
C PRO A 90 5.67 20.62 -19.46
N TRP A 91 5.08 19.44 -19.29
CA TRP A 91 4.79 18.47 -20.35
C TRP A 91 3.34 18.55 -20.83
N GLY A 92 2.55 19.53 -20.37
CA GLY A 92 1.14 19.66 -20.76
C GLY A 92 0.27 18.54 -20.21
N VAL A 93 0.72 17.86 -19.15
CA VAL A 93 0.02 16.76 -18.49
C VAL A 93 -0.56 17.25 -17.17
N LYS A 94 -1.80 16.84 -16.88
CA LYS A 94 -2.49 17.09 -15.61
C LYS A 94 -2.70 15.76 -14.90
N VAL A 95 -2.25 15.67 -13.66
CA VAL A 95 -2.47 14.48 -12.81
C VAL A 95 -3.73 14.69 -11.99
N GLU A 96 -4.74 13.86 -12.24
CA GLU A 96 -6.06 14.00 -11.64
C GLU A 96 -6.16 13.23 -10.32
N ARG A 97 -5.51 12.06 -10.25
CA ARG A 97 -5.53 11.22 -9.07
C ARG A 97 -4.35 10.25 -9.06
N VAL A 98 -3.89 9.91 -7.87
CA VAL A 98 -2.95 8.81 -7.62
C VAL A 98 -3.59 7.90 -6.58
N GLU A 99 -3.47 6.59 -6.78
CA GLU A 99 -3.95 5.58 -5.85
C GLU A 99 -2.84 4.59 -5.58
N MET A 100 -2.42 4.47 -4.32
CA MET A 100 -1.55 3.38 -3.91
C MET A 100 -2.31 2.04 -4.01
N LYS A 101 -1.70 0.99 -4.57
CA LYS A 101 -2.33 -0.32 -4.79
C LYS A 101 -1.99 -1.32 -3.69
N ASP A 102 -0.86 -2.00 -3.79
CA ASP A 102 -0.46 -3.05 -2.87
C ASP A 102 0.79 -2.64 -2.09
N VAL A 103 0.87 -3.09 -0.83
CA VAL A 103 2.05 -2.99 0.02
C VAL A 103 2.47 -4.39 0.39
N ARG A 104 3.59 -4.85 -0.16
CA ARG A 104 4.12 -6.19 0.08
C ARG A 104 5.31 -6.12 1.04
N LEU A 105 5.22 -6.93 2.08
CA LEU A 105 6.27 -7.13 3.09
C LEU A 105 6.99 -8.47 2.87
N PRO A 106 8.24 -8.64 3.33
CA PRO A 106 8.92 -9.92 3.35
C PRO A 106 8.13 -10.98 4.13
N ALA A 107 8.03 -12.19 3.60
CA ALA A 107 7.20 -13.27 4.17
C ALA A 107 7.62 -13.72 5.59
N ASN A 108 8.89 -13.52 5.97
CA ASN A 108 9.36 -13.72 7.33
C ASN A 108 8.81 -12.65 8.29
N MET A 109 8.83 -11.38 7.88
CA MET A 109 8.33 -10.27 8.69
C MET A 109 6.80 -10.30 8.83
N GLN A 110 6.08 -10.63 7.77
CA GLN A 110 4.62 -10.80 7.83
C GLN A 110 4.21 -11.81 8.92
N ARG A 111 4.90 -12.95 8.99
CA ARG A 111 4.63 -13.99 9.99
C ARG A 111 4.95 -13.53 11.41
N SER A 112 6.10 -12.89 11.62
CA SER A 112 6.47 -12.38 12.94
C SER A 112 5.52 -11.28 13.42
N MET A 113 5.16 -10.35 12.55
CA MET A 113 4.21 -9.27 12.87
C MET A 113 2.80 -9.80 13.13
N ALA A 114 2.35 -10.83 12.40
CA ALA A 114 1.06 -11.47 12.66
C ALA A 114 1.02 -12.12 14.05
N ALA A 115 2.08 -12.84 14.43
CA ALA A 115 2.20 -13.44 15.76
C ALA A 115 2.26 -12.39 16.89
N GLU A 116 2.90 -11.25 16.66
CA GLU A 116 2.97 -10.16 17.64
C GLU A 116 1.63 -9.40 17.77
N ALA A 117 0.93 -9.19 16.66
CA ALA A 117 -0.37 -8.51 16.64
C ALA A 117 -1.48 -9.29 17.37
N GLU A 118 -1.41 -10.62 17.38
CA GLU A 118 -2.27 -11.49 18.19
C GLU A 118 -2.13 -11.21 19.70
N GLY A 119 -0.92 -10.86 20.16
CA GLY A 119 -0.66 -10.50 21.56
C GLY A 119 -1.08 -9.08 21.95
N GLN A 120 -1.18 -8.17 20.99
CA GLN A 120 -1.41 -6.73 21.24
C GLN A 120 -2.79 -6.22 20.79
N ASN A 121 -3.67 -7.07 20.25
CA ASN A 121 -4.97 -6.66 19.68
C ASN A 121 -4.87 -5.55 18.61
N LEU A 122 -3.72 -5.40 17.95
CA LEU A 122 -3.47 -4.42 16.87
C LEU A 122 -4.02 -4.88 15.51
N PHE A 123 -5.14 -5.60 15.53
CA PHE A 123 -5.70 -6.36 14.42
C PHE A 123 -6.06 -5.50 13.19
N TYR A 124 -6.40 -4.24 13.41
CA TYR A 124 -6.78 -3.30 12.34
C TYR A 124 -5.61 -2.94 11.41
N PHE A 125 -4.36 -3.15 11.84
CA PHE A 125 -3.17 -2.82 11.05
C PHE A 125 -2.98 -3.76 9.83
N PHE A 126 -3.44 -5.01 9.93
CA PHE A 126 -3.24 -6.02 8.90
C PHE A 126 -4.28 -6.01 7.78
N VAL A 127 -5.48 -5.50 8.05
CA VAL A 127 -6.61 -5.49 7.10
C VAL A 127 -6.26 -4.72 5.81
N PHE A 128 -5.28 -3.81 5.87
CA PHE A 128 -4.88 -2.98 4.73
C PHE A 128 -3.86 -3.64 3.78
N LEU A 129 -3.22 -4.74 4.17
CA LEU A 129 -2.17 -5.38 3.38
C LEU A 129 -2.70 -6.25 2.23
N LEU A 130 -3.96 -6.66 2.25
CA LEU A 130 -4.44 -7.76 1.40
C LEU A 130 -5.79 -7.41 0.76
N ASN A 131 -5.76 -6.76 -0.40
CA ASN A 131 -6.87 -6.88 -1.33
C ASN A 131 -6.69 -8.15 -2.18
N ASN A 132 -7.75 -8.95 -2.21
CA ASN A 132 -7.93 -10.24 -2.87
C ASN A 132 -7.10 -11.44 -2.32
N GLU A 133 -7.85 -12.47 -1.92
CA GLU A 133 -7.49 -13.87 -1.59
C GLU A 133 -7.06 -14.27 -0.16
N ILE A 134 -6.56 -13.40 0.71
CA ILE A 134 -6.02 -13.84 2.03
C ILE A 134 -6.83 -13.32 3.23
N LEU A 135 -8.15 -13.17 3.08
CA LEU A 135 -9.04 -13.03 4.24
C LEU A 135 -9.17 -14.36 5.01
N PHE A 136 -8.87 -15.49 4.35
CA PHE A 136 -9.21 -16.81 4.84
C PHE A 136 -8.36 -17.27 6.04
N ILE A 137 -7.08 -16.91 6.10
CA ILE A 137 -6.16 -17.44 7.12
C ILE A 137 -6.46 -16.87 8.52
N VAL A 138 -6.77 -15.57 8.59
CA VAL A 138 -7.00 -14.85 9.86
C VAL A 138 -8.35 -15.20 10.49
N VAL A 139 -9.38 -15.46 9.66
CA VAL A 139 -10.68 -15.96 10.16
C VAL A 139 -10.56 -17.42 10.62
N ALA A 140 -9.80 -18.25 9.89
CA ALA A 140 -9.59 -19.65 10.22
C ALA A 140 -8.85 -19.86 11.56
N THR A 141 -7.86 -19.02 11.90
CA THR A 141 -7.20 -19.09 13.21
C THR A 141 -8.12 -18.64 14.34
N ARG A 142 -9.02 -17.68 14.10
CA ARG A 142 -10.01 -17.23 15.10
C ARG A 142 -10.96 -18.36 15.53
N GLU A 143 -11.44 -19.19 14.62
CA GLU A 143 -12.25 -20.38 14.95
C GLU A 143 -11.46 -21.43 15.72
N ALA A 144 -10.19 -21.65 15.35
CA ALA A 144 -9.33 -22.60 16.04
C ALA A 144 -9.04 -22.17 17.49
N HIS A 145 -8.71 -20.90 17.73
CA HIS A 145 -8.43 -20.38 19.08
C HIS A 145 -9.70 -20.28 19.94
N ALA A 146 -10.85 -19.92 19.37
CA ALA A 146 -12.12 -19.91 20.11
C ALA A 146 -12.53 -21.31 20.59
N LYS A 147 -12.29 -22.35 19.77
CA LYS A 147 -12.53 -23.75 20.17
C LYS A 147 -11.58 -24.25 21.25
N VAL A 148 -10.32 -23.83 21.25
CA VAL A 148 -9.35 -24.21 22.29
C VAL A 148 -9.73 -23.58 23.64
N ILE A 149 -10.08 -22.30 23.64
CA ILE A 149 -10.49 -21.58 24.85
C ILE A 149 -11.80 -22.14 25.42
N SER A 150 -12.77 -22.51 24.58
CA SER A 150 -14.00 -23.16 25.06
C SER A 150 -13.74 -24.56 25.63
N ALA A 151 -12.86 -25.35 24.99
CA ALA A 151 -12.51 -26.70 25.43
C ALA A 151 -11.69 -26.70 26.75
N GLU A 152 -10.87 -25.68 27.00
CA GLU A 152 -10.15 -25.52 28.27
C GLU A 152 -11.04 -24.95 29.39
N GLY A 153 -12.03 -24.12 29.05
CA GLY A 153 -13.04 -23.63 29.99
C GLY A 153 -13.91 -24.75 30.57
N GLU A 154 -14.36 -25.69 29.73
CA GLU A 154 -15.14 -26.86 30.17
C GLU A 154 -14.32 -27.84 31.03
N LYS A 155 -13.04 -28.06 30.69
CA LYS A 155 -12.15 -28.92 31.50
C LYS A 155 -11.89 -28.35 32.90
N LYS A 156 -11.70 -27.03 33.02
CA LYS A 156 -11.51 -26.37 34.32
C LYS A 156 -12.79 -26.34 35.16
N SER A 157 -13.96 -26.21 34.53
CA SER A 157 -15.25 -26.30 35.21
C SER A 157 -15.51 -27.70 35.77
N ASN A 158 -15.13 -28.77 35.05
CA ASN A 158 -15.30 -30.14 35.54
C ASN A 158 -14.30 -30.53 36.64
N GLN A 159 -13.10 -29.96 36.67
CA GLN A 159 -12.12 -30.21 37.74
C GLN A 159 -12.39 -29.46 39.05
N GLN A 160 -13.33 -28.51 39.07
CA GLN A 160 -13.75 -27.79 40.29
C GLN A 160 -15.02 -28.37 40.93
N MET A 161 -15.63 -29.40 40.31
CA MET A 161 -16.82 -30.09 40.81
C MET A 161 -16.54 -31.50 41.37
N GLU A 162 -15.27 -31.93 41.39
CA GLU A 162 -14.75 -33.09 42.14
C GLU A 162 -13.99 -32.62 43.39
#